data_AF-A3RF07-F1
#
_entry.id   AF-A3RF07-F1
#
_cell.length_a   1.000
_cell.length_b   1.000
_cell.length_c   1.000
_cell.angle_alpha   90.00
_cell.angle_beta   90.00
_cell.angle_gamma   90.00
#
_symmetry.space_group_name_H-M   'P 1'
#
loop_
_entity.id
_entity.type
_entity.pdbx_description
1 polymer ?
#
loop_
_entity_poly.entity_id
_entity_poly.type
_entity_poly.pdbx_seq_one_letter_code
_entity_poly.pdbx_strand_id
1 'polypeptide(L)' 'CQGRMCIGYCSDRLRRATGRHDVGWLRPRLPIDPIPFSAFQNLGTEA' A
#
# COMPACT_ATOMS: atom_id res chain seq x y z
N CYS A 1 2.19 2.43 -6.79
CA CYS A 1 1.91 0.97 -6.82
C CYS A 1 1.74 0.33 -5.44
N GLN A 2 1.60 1.08 -4.33
CA GLN A 2 1.40 0.52 -2.97
C GLN A 2 2.31 -0.66 -2.60
N GLY A 3 3.59 -0.58 -2.97
CA GLY A 3 4.54 -1.65 -2.65
C GLY A 3 4.48 -2.88 -3.55
N ARG A 4 3.60 -2.96 -4.56
CA ARG A 4 3.42 -4.15 -5.42
C ARG A 4 4.73 -4.66 -6.07
N MET A 5 5.68 -3.76 -6.37
CA MET A 5 6.98 -4.14 -6.94
C MET A 5 8.11 -4.23 -5.92
N CYS A 6 8.06 -3.47 -4.82
CA CYS A 6 9.22 -3.30 -3.93
C CYS A 6 9.08 -4.03 -2.58
N ILE A 7 7.86 -4.42 -2.16
CA ILE A 7 7.62 -4.93 -0.79
C ILE A 7 8.43 -6.20 -0.48
N GLY A 8 8.59 -7.10 -1.46
CA GLY A 8 9.38 -8.31 -1.30
C GLY A 8 10.86 -8.01 -1.04
N TYR A 9 11.44 -7.13 -1.85
CA TYR A 9 12.83 -6.71 -1.70
C TYR A 9 13.08 -5.95 -0.39
N CYS A 10 12.17 -5.05 -0.02
CA CYS A 10 12.25 -4.33 1.26
C CYS A 10 12.17 -5.28 2.45
N SER A 11 11.29 -6.28 2.39
CA SER A 11 11.17 -7.29 3.45
C SER A 11 12.44 -8.14 3.56
N ASP A 12 13.04 -8.56 2.44
CA ASP A 12 14.32 -9.27 2.43
C ASP A 12 15.44 -8.44 3.08
N ARG A 13 15.57 -7.17 2.68
CA ARG A 13 16.56 -6.26 3.28
C ARG A 13 16.35 -6.07 4.77
N LEU A 14 15.09 -5.95 5.21
CA LEU A 14 14.75 -5.80 6.62
C LEU A 14 15.09 -7.06 7.43
N ARG A 15 14.83 -8.26 6.89
CA ARG A 15 15.24 -9.53 7.52
C ARG A 15 16.75 -9.60 7.69
N ARG A 16 17.51 -9.27 6.65
CA ARG A 16 19.00 -9.26 6.71
C ARG A 16 19.54 -8.27 7.74
N ALA A 17 18.97 -7.06 7.79
CA ALA A 17 19.44 -6.02 8.70
C ALA A 17 19.09 -6.32 10.17
N THR A 18 17.95 -6.97 10.42
CA THR A 18 17.47 -7.23 11.79
C THR A 18 17.81 -8.62 12.32
N GLY A 19 18.23 -9.55 11.46
CA GLY A 19 18.41 -10.96 11.79
C GLY A 19 17.10 -11.70 12.11
N ARG A 20 15.94 -11.07 11.91
CA ARG A 20 14.63 -11.66 12.17
C ARG A 20 14.07 -12.28 10.89
N HIS A 21 13.55 -13.50 11.00
CA HIS A 21 12.85 -14.15 9.89
C HIS A 21 11.45 -13.57 9.65
N ASP A 22 10.77 -13.22 10.75
CA ASP A 22 9.48 -12.55 10.71
C ASP A 22 9.65 -11.05 10.98
N VAL A 23 9.27 -10.25 9.98
CA VAL A 23 9.29 -8.79 10.02
C VAL A 23 7.89 -8.21 9.82
N GLY A 24 6.86 -9.05 9.91
CA GLY A 24 5.47 -8.69 9.65
C GLY A 24 5.15 -8.50 8.16
N TRP A 25 3.88 -8.23 7.89
CA TRP A 25 3.34 -8.04 6.53
C TRP A 25 2.59 -6.72 6.42
N LEU A 26 2.93 -5.91 5.42
CA LEU A 26 2.21 -4.68 5.14
C LEU A 26 0.93 -5.00 4.35
N ARG A 27 -0.23 -4.78 4.95
CA ARG A 27 -1.52 -4.97 4.29
C ARG A 27 -1.75 -3.85 3.26
N PRO A 28 -2.16 -4.16 2.01
CA PRO A 28 -2.55 -3.14 1.04
C PRO A 28 -3.69 -2.26 1.58
N ARG A 29 -3.69 -0.98 1.21
CA ARG A 29 -4.76 -0.04 1.56
C ARG A 29 -5.69 0.16 0.37
N LEU A 30 -6.98 0.26 0.65
CA LEU A 30 -7.96 0.57 -0.39
C LEU A 30 -7.96 2.08 -0.69
N PRO A 31 -8.15 2.47 -1.96
CA PRO A 31 -8.26 1.62 -3.16
C PRO A 31 -6.90 1.11 -3.65
N ILE A 32 -6.82 -0.16 -4.09
CA ILE A 32 -5.56 -0.80 -4.49
C ILE A 32 -4.87 -0.06 -5.66
N ASP A 33 -5.68 0.32 -6.64
CA ASP A 33 -5.24 1.13 -7.78
C ASP A 33 -5.76 2.56 -7.60
N PRO A 34 -5.00 3.57 -8.06
CA PRO A 34 -5.40 4.97 -7.90
C PRO A 34 -6.69 5.24 -8.66
N ILE A 35 -7.68 5.78 -7.96
CA ILE A 35 -8.95 6.24 -8.54
C ILE A 35 -8.84 7.75 -8.77
N PRO A 36 -9.04 8.25 -10.01
CA PRO A 36 -8.98 9.69 -10.26
C PRO A 36 -10.14 10.42 -9.57
N PHE A 37 -9.91 11.66 -9.14
CA PHE A 37 -10.94 12.46 -8.46
C PHE A 37 -12.21 12.66 -9.31
N SER A 38 -12.09 12.67 -10.65
CA SER A 38 -13.22 12.78 -11.57
C SER A 38 -14.17 11.56 -11.59
N ALA A 39 -13.72 10.41 -11.08
CA ALA A 39 -14.56 9.21 -10.97
C ALA A 39 -15.47 9.24 -9.74
N PHE A 40 -15.23 10.15 -8.79
CA PHE A 40 -16.12 10.33 -7.65
C PHE A 40 -17.31 11.20 -8.07
N GLN A 41 -18.52 10.74 -7.77
CA GLN A 41 -19.70 11.60 -7.87
C GLN A 41 -19.53 12.75 -6.87
N ASN A 42 -19.89 13.96 -7.27
CA ASN A 42 -19.95 15.11 -6.38
C ASN A 42 -21.02 14.84 -5.31
N LEU A 43 -20.63 14.26 -4.17
CA LEU A 43 -21.48 14.11 -2.98
C LEU A 43 -21.71 15.46 -2.26
N GLY A 44 -21.54 16.59 -2.97
CA GLY A 44 -21.47 17.94 -2.42
C GLY A 44 -22.58 18.88 -2.91
N THR A 45 -23.71 18.37 -3.39
CA THR A 45 -24.93 19.19 -3.60
C THR A 45 -25.98 19.01 -2.50
N GLU A 46 -25.69 18.25 -1.45
CA GLU A 46 -26.55 18.13 -0.27
C GLU A 46 -25.72 18.37 1.00
N ALA A 47 -25.55 19.64 1.37
CA ALA A 47 -25.05 20.10 2.67
C ALA A 47 -25.84 21.34 3.09
#